data_AF-A0A2T7N884-F1
#
_entry.id   AF-A0A2T7N884-F1
#
_cell.length_a   1.000
_cell.length_b   1.000
_cell.length_c   1.000
_cell.angle_alpha   90.00
_cell.angle_beta   90.00
_cell.angle_gamma   90.00
#
_symmetry.space_group_name_H-M   'P 1'
#
loop_
_entity.id
_entity.type
_entity.pdbx_description
1 polymer ?
#
loop_
_entity_poly.entity_id
_entity_poly.type
_entity_poly.pdbx_seq_one_letter_code
_entity_poly.pdbx_strand_id
1 'polypeptide(L)'
;MIEITGYLVLSYSNCAREAWLVAHRIFPESENMNLALGRLIHETSYENRGEKDIAIDNIRLDMVEEKKGRTIVSEIKKSKYSLEGARDQLLFYLLRLKEMGVEANGQLLVPKEKRKIEVMLTAEEEARIKTLCDEIQALVEGPIPSLERTQNKCKNCAYYSYCWV
;
A
#
# COMPACT_ATOMS: atom_id res chain seq x y z
N MET A 1 -18.33 -6.38 8.79
CA MET A 1 -16.87 -6.39 8.61
C MET A 1 -16.57 -6.23 7.13
N ILE A 2 -15.73 -5.26 6.77
CA ILE A 2 -15.31 -5.06 5.38
C ILE A 2 -14.07 -5.90 5.12
N GLU A 3 -13.81 -6.22 3.86
CA GLU A 3 -12.56 -6.87 3.49
C GLU A 3 -11.43 -5.83 3.45
N ILE A 4 -10.38 -6.04 4.24
CA ILE A 4 -9.21 -5.17 4.27
C ILE A 4 -8.32 -5.50 3.07
N THR A 5 -7.96 -4.48 2.30
CA THR A 5 -7.10 -4.61 1.11
C THR A 5 -5.78 -3.88 1.33
N GLY A 6 -4.76 -4.20 0.53
CA GLY A 6 -3.49 -3.47 0.59
C GLY A 6 -3.63 -1.98 0.28
N TYR A 7 -4.58 -1.59 -0.58
CA TYR A 7 -4.87 -0.19 -0.83
C TYR A 7 -5.47 0.51 0.39
N LEU A 8 -6.34 -0.18 1.14
CA LEU A 8 -6.92 0.37 2.37
C LEU A 8 -5.85 0.54 3.46
N VAL A 9 -4.94 -0.42 3.61
CA VAL A 9 -3.77 -0.32 4.51
C VAL A 9 -2.89 0.87 4.11
N LEU A 10 -2.53 0.99 2.82
CA LEU A 10 -1.77 2.12 2.31
C LEU A 10 -2.45 3.46 2.61
N SER A 11 -3.76 3.56 2.33
CA SER A 11 -4.53 4.78 2.58
C SER A 11 -4.64 5.10 4.06
N TYR A 12 -4.75 4.11 4.95
CA TYR A 12 -4.82 4.34 6.40
C TYR A 12 -3.50 4.90 6.93
N SER A 13 -2.37 4.27 6.55
CA SER A 13 -1.04 4.75 6.90
C SER A 13 -0.77 6.16 6.35
N ASN A 14 -1.41 6.54 5.24
CA ASN A 14 -1.35 7.90 4.71
C ASN A 14 -2.25 8.87 5.47
N CYS A 15 -3.52 8.51 5.70
CA CYS A 15 -4.53 9.33 6.38
C CYS A 15 -5.79 8.51 6.71
N ALA A 16 -6.25 8.56 7.97
CA ALA A 16 -7.50 7.92 8.38
C ALA A 16 -8.72 8.35 7.55
N ARG A 17 -8.83 9.63 7.16
CA ARG A 17 -9.94 10.08 6.30
C ARG A 17 -9.85 9.53 4.88
N GLU A 18 -8.63 9.38 4.34
CA GLU A 18 -8.43 8.74 3.05
C GLU A 18 -8.90 7.28 3.09
N ALA A 19 -8.51 6.52 4.12
CA ALA A 19 -8.98 5.16 4.32
C ALA A 19 -10.51 5.06 4.45
N TRP A 20 -11.13 5.97 5.21
CA TRP A 20 -12.58 6.00 5.34
C TRP A 20 -13.27 6.22 4.00
N LEU A 21 -12.80 7.17 3.19
CA LEU A 21 -13.34 7.44 1.85
C LEU A 21 -13.16 6.24 0.91
N VAL A 22 -11.97 5.62 0.90
CA VAL A 22 -11.68 4.41 0.12
C VAL A 22 -12.61 3.26 0.49
N ALA A 23 -12.80 3.00 1.79
CA ALA A 23 -13.68 1.94 2.27
C ALA A 23 -15.15 2.15 1.85
N HIS A 24 -15.58 3.41 1.75
CA HIS A 24 -16.91 3.79 1.28
C HIS A 24 -16.99 3.96 -0.25
N ARG A 25 -15.96 3.49 -0.98
CA ARG A 25 -15.87 3.55 -2.45
C ARG A 25 -15.96 4.97 -3.03
N ILE A 26 -15.54 5.95 -2.25
CA ILE A 26 -15.37 7.34 -2.70
C ILE A 26 -13.92 7.45 -3.14
N PHE A 27 -13.71 7.62 -4.44
CA PHE A 27 -12.38 7.72 -5.06
C PHE A 27 -12.20 9.10 -5.70
N PRO A 28 -10.97 9.62 -5.81
CA PRO A 28 -10.72 10.90 -6.42
C PRO A 28 -10.98 10.83 -7.93
N GLU A 29 -11.51 11.89 -8.52
CA GLU A 29 -11.68 11.98 -9.97
C GLU A 29 -10.31 11.80 -10.66
N SER A 30 -10.27 10.81 -11.55
CA SER A 30 -9.03 10.22 -12.06
C SER A 30 -8.41 11.03 -13.20
N GLU A 31 -7.86 12.21 -12.91
CA GLU A 31 -6.98 12.94 -13.84
C GLU A 31 -5.72 13.50 -13.17
N ASN A 32 -5.14 12.77 -12.22
CA ASN A 32 -3.84 13.17 -11.69
C ASN A 32 -2.72 12.59 -12.57
N MET A 33 -2.00 13.47 -13.28
CA MET A 33 -0.77 13.13 -14.04
C MET A 33 0.23 12.31 -13.20
N ASN A 34 0.22 12.44 -11.87
CA ASN A 34 1.05 11.63 -10.99
C ASN A 34 0.67 10.15 -10.96
N LEU A 35 -0.63 9.82 -11.02
CA LEU A 35 -1.10 8.43 -11.07
C LEU A 35 -0.76 7.79 -12.41
N ALA A 36 -0.96 8.52 -13.52
CA ALA A 36 -0.56 8.08 -14.85
C ALA A 36 0.95 7.79 -14.93
N LEU A 37 1.78 8.70 -14.40
CA LEU A 37 3.22 8.50 -14.33
C LEU A 37 3.62 7.35 -13.39
N GLY A 38 2.87 7.12 -12.31
CA GLY A 38 3.07 5.95 -11.44
C GLY A 38 2.88 4.63 -12.19
N ARG A 39 1.79 4.51 -12.95
CA ARG A 39 1.50 3.34 -13.80
C ARG A 39 2.59 3.10 -14.84
N LEU A 40 2.98 4.13 -15.57
CA LEU A 40 4.04 4.03 -16.58
C LEU A 40 5.37 3.54 -15.96
N ILE A 41 5.73 4.03 -14.77
CA ILE A 41 6.96 3.58 -14.08
C ILE A 41 6.84 2.11 -13.68
N HIS A 42 5.70 1.67 -13.18
CA HIS A 42 5.45 0.28 -12.82
C HIS A 42 5.57 -0.67 -14.02
N GLU A 43 4.94 -0.30 -15.14
CA GLU A 43 4.98 -1.06 -16.39
C GLU A 43 6.41 -1.20 -16.93
N THR A 44 7.15 -0.09 -17.01
CA THR A 44 8.49 -0.03 -17.64
C THR A 44 9.65 -0.44 -16.74
N SER A 45 9.47 -0.46 -15.41
CA SER A 45 10.56 -0.82 -14.48
C SER A 45 10.68 -2.33 -14.30
N TYR A 46 11.90 -2.87 -14.25
CA TYR A 46 12.15 -4.29 -13.94
C TYR A 46 11.50 -5.29 -14.91
N GLU A 47 11.36 -4.93 -16.18
CA GLU A 47 11.00 -5.88 -17.24
C GLU A 47 11.90 -7.13 -17.18
N ASN A 48 11.29 -8.31 -17.22
CA ASN A 48 11.97 -9.62 -17.20
C ASN A 48 12.67 -10.05 -15.89
N ARG A 49 12.39 -9.38 -14.75
CA ARG A 49 12.97 -9.76 -13.46
C ARG A 49 12.13 -10.78 -12.66
N GLY A 50 10.83 -10.83 -12.93
CA GLY A 50 9.89 -11.70 -12.24
C GLY A 50 8.50 -11.58 -12.86
N GLU A 51 7.53 -12.26 -12.27
CA GLU A 51 6.12 -12.13 -12.62
C GLU A 51 5.58 -10.83 -12.02
N LYS A 52 4.81 -10.09 -12.81
CA LYS A 52 4.22 -8.81 -12.41
C LYS A 52 2.70 -8.92 -12.27
N ASP A 53 2.12 -7.99 -11.53
CA ASP A 53 0.67 -7.80 -11.41
C ASP A 53 -0.08 -9.07 -10.94
N ILE A 54 0.48 -9.72 -9.91
CA ILE A 54 -0.08 -10.96 -9.39
C ILE A 54 -1.25 -10.63 -8.45
N ALA A 55 -2.41 -11.20 -8.74
CA ALA A 55 -3.60 -11.09 -7.91
C ALA A 55 -3.94 -12.45 -7.27
N ILE A 56 -3.99 -12.48 -5.95
CA ILE A 56 -4.35 -13.68 -5.18
C ILE A 56 -5.28 -13.23 -4.05
N ASP A 57 -6.52 -13.70 -4.06
CA ASP A 57 -7.55 -13.29 -3.10
C ASP A 57 -7.70 -11.75 -3.06
N ASN A 58 -7.53 -11.12 -1.90
CA ASN A 58 -7.55 -9.67 -1.70
C ASN A 58 -6.16 -9.00 -1.81
N ILE A 59 -5.14 -9.74 -2.20
CA ILE A 59 -3.76 -9.28 -2.38
C ILE A 59 -3.52 -8.93 -3.86
N ARG A 60 -2.88 -7.79 -4.09
CA ARG A 60 -2.33 -7.42 -5.40
C ARG A 60 -0.87 -7.06 -5.23
N LEU A 61 0.01 -7.92 -5.75
CA LEU A 61 1.47 -7.78 -5.68
C LEU A 61 1.99 -7.19 -6.98
N ASP A 62 2.80 -6.12 -6.87
CA ASP A 62 3.40 -5.50 -8.04
C ASP A 62 4.36 -6.46 -8.78
N MET A 63 5.19 -7.19 -8.04
CA MET A 63 6.13 -8.15 -8.63
C MET A 63 6.51 -9.27 -7.65
N VAL A 64 6.66 -10.49 -8.16
CA VAL A 64 7.23 -11.64 -7.44
C VAL A 64 8.40 -12.22 -8.23
N GLU A 65 9.53 -12.43 -7.57
CA GLU A 65 10.71 -13.08 -8.14
C GLU A 65 11.22 -14.20 -7.23
N GLU A 66 11.72 -15.29 -7.81
CA GLU A 66 12.51 -16.27 -7.06
C GLU A 66 13.99 -15.91 -7.09
N LYS A 67 14.63 -15.87 -5.93
CA LYS A 67 16.05 -15.57 -5.83
C LYS A 67 16.73 -16.42 -4.78
N LYS A 68 17.70 -17.23 -5.22
CA LYS A 68 18.46 -18.17 -4.36
C LYS A 68 17.52 -19.10 -3.57
N GLY A 69 16.45 -19.59 -4.20
CA GLY A 69 15.47 -20.48 -3.58
C GLY A 69 14.54 -19.81 -2.58
N ARG A 70 14.40 -18.47 -2.62
CA ARG A 70 13.46 -17.70 -1.80
C ARG A 70 12.52 -16.90 -2.68
N THR A 71 11.24 -16.89 -2.32
CA THR A 71 10.22 -16.02 -2.94
C THR A 71 10.39 -14.59 -2.41
N ILE A 72 10.55 -13.64 -3.32
CA ILE A 72 10.64 -12.21 -3.00
C ILE A 72 9.43 -11.52 -3.59
N VAL A 73 8.66 -10.88 -2.73
CA VAL A 73 7.52 -10.04 -3.09
C VAL A 73 7.95 -8.59 -3.06
N SER A 74 7.69 -7.85 -4.12
CA SER A 74 8.10 -6.47 -4.25
C SER A 74 6.95 -5.52 -4.52
N GLU A 75 7.06 -4.31 -3.96
CA GLU A 75 6.21 -3.15 -4.25
C GLU A 75 7.04 -2.06 -4.95
N ILE A 76 6.58 -1.56 -6.09
CA ILE A 76 7.28 -0.59 -6.93
C ILE A 76 6.69 0.81 -6.69
N LYS A 77 7.46 1.71 -6.11
CA LYS A 77 7.04 3.09 -5.87
C LYS A 77 7.85 4.09 -6.69
N LYS A 78 7.16 5.07 -7.29
CA LYS A 78 7.76 6.15 -8.10
C LYS A 78 8.83 6.95 -7.34
N SER A 79 8.65 7.16 -6.04
CA SER A 79 9.53 7.98 -5.20
C SER A 79 9.42 7.61 -3.73
N LYS A 80 10.33 8.12 -2.89
CA LYS A 80 10.29 7.92 -1.43
C LYS A 80 9.05 8.46 -0.70
N TYR A 81 8.29 9.35 -1.32
CA TYR A 81 7.07 9.90 -0.71
C TYR A 81 6.04 8.76 -0.62
N SER A 82 5.60 8.42 0.60
CA SER A 82 4.73 7.26 0.93
C SER A 82 5.43 5.91 1.21
N LEU A 83 6.74 5.89 1.49
CA LEU A 83 7.43 4.63 1.84
C LEU A 83 6.88 3.93 3.09
N GLU A 84 6.39 4.69 4.07
CA GLU A 84 5.81 4.14 5.29
C GLU A 84 4.53 3.36 4.99
N GLY A 85 3.56 3.97 4.31
CA GLY A 85 2.36 3.25 3.88
C GLY A 85 2.64 2.12 2.90
N ALA A 86 3.65 2.26 2.03
CA ALA A 86 4.09 1.16 1.17
C ALA A 86 4.68 -0.02 1.96
N ARG A 87 5.41 0.28 3.04
CA ARG A 87 5.94 -0.74 3.96
C ARG A 87 4.81 -1.46 4.68
N ASP A 88 3.82 -0.73 5.17
CA ASP A 88 2.65 -1.32 5.84
C ASP A 88 1.83 -2.19 4.89
N GLN A 89 1.60 -1.70 3.66
CA GLN A 89 0.97 -2.48 2.59
C GLN A 89 1.73 -3.78 2.32
N LEU A 90 3.05 -3.71 2.17
CA LEU A 90 3.87 -4.89 1.91
C LEU A 90 3.88 -5.87 3.10
N LEU A 91 3.95 -5.38 4.34
CA LEU A 91 3.85 -6.23 5.53
C LEU A 91 2.48 -6.91 5.63
N PHE A 92 1.39 -6.20 5.29
CA PHE A 92 0.07 -6.80 5.17
C PHE A 92 0.05 -7.95 4.15
N TYR A 93 0.68 -7.77 2.98
CA TYR A 93 0.78 -8.84 2.00
C TYR A 93 1.62 -10.03 2.49
N LEU A 94 2.76 -9.79 3.14
CA LEU A 94 3.55 -10.86 3.73
C LEU A 94 2.77 -11.62 4.81
N LEU A 95 1.96 -10.92 5.60
CA LEU A 95 1.08 -11.53 6.60
C LEU A 95 0.06 -12.46 5.93
N ARG A 96 -0.65 -11.97 4.91
CA ARG A 96 -1.64 -12.78 4.18
C ARG A 96 -1.00 -14.00 3.52
N LEU A 97 0.17 -13.84 2.89
CA LEU A 97 0.91 -14.97 2.31
C LEU A 97 1.30 -16.01 3.36
N LYS A 98 1.78 -15.57 4.53
CA LYS A 98 2.09 -16.46 5.66
C LYS A 98 0.86 -17.23 6.13
N GLU A 99 -0.30 -16.58 6.22
CA GLU A 99 -1.57 -17.24 6.58
C GLU A 99 -2.02 -18.27 5.53
N MET A 100 -1.60 -18.12 4.27
CA MET A 100 -1.79 -19.11 3.20
C MET A 100 -0.72 -20.21 3.20
N GLY A 101 0.24 -20.18 4.12
CA GLY A 101 1.36 -21.14 4.19
C GLY A 101 2.50 -20.84 3.22
N VAL A 102 2.55 -19.64 2.63
CA VAL A 102 3.61 -19.19 1.72
C VAL A 102 4.61 -18.32 2.46
N GLU A 103 5.86 -18.78 2.56
CA GLU A 103 6.96 -17.97 3.08
C GLU A 103 7.54 -17.07 1.99
N ALA A 104 7.62 -15.76 2.27
CA ALA A 104 8.18 -14.79 1.34
C ALA A 104 8.95 -13.68 2.07
N ASN A 105 9.92 -13.10 1.38
CA ASN A 105 10.62 -11.88 1.80
C ASN A 105 10.05 -10.66 1.07
N GLY A 106 9.95 -9.52 1.75
CA GLY A 106 9.47 -8.27 1.15
C GLY A 106 10.61 -7.38 0.66
N GLN A 107 10.36 -6.66 -0.44
CA GLN A 107 11.24 -5.60 -0.93
C GLN A 107 10.45 -4.39 -1.47
N LEU A 108 10.74 -3.18 -0.98
CA LEU A 108 10.32 -1.96 -1.66
C LEU A 108 11.36 -1.57 -2.72
N LEU A 109 10.88 -1.32 -3.93
CA LEU A 109 11.67 -0.88 -5.08
C LEU A 109 11.34 0.57 -5.39
N VAL A 110 12.37 1.44 -5.42
CA VAL A 110 12.21 2.85 -5.78
C VAL A 110 13.08 3.16 -6.99
N PRO A 111 12.58 2.96 -8.23
CA PRO A 111 13.38 3.03 -9.46
C PRO A 111 14.09 4.37 -9.65
N LYS A 112 13.37 5.48 -9.41
CA LYS A 112 13.90 6.85 -9.59
C LYS A 112 15.15 7.12 -8.74
N GLU A 113 15.22 6.49 -7.58
CA GLU A 113 16.30 6.68 -6.59
C GLU A 113 17.27 5.49 -6.58
N LYS A 114 17.06 4.50 -7.46
CA LYS A 114 17.81 3.22 -7.52
C LYS A 114 17.92 2.54 -6.15
N ARG A 115 16.91 2.71 -5.31
CA ARG A 115 16.91 2.23 -3.93
C ARG A 115 16.10 0.95 -3.80
N LYS A 116 16.62 0.02 -2.99
CA LYS A 116 15.93 -1.20 -2.57
C LYS A 116 15.89 -1.23 -1.05
N ILE A 117 14.74 -1.51 -0.47
CA ILE A 117 14.55 -1.56 0.99
C ILE A 117 13.95 -2.92 1.31
N GLU A 118 14.65 -3.71 2.11
CA GLU A 118 14.14 -5.01 2.57
C GLU A 118 13.09 -4.80 3.67
N VAL A 119 12.04 -5.61 3.62
CA VAL A 119 10.94 -5.59 4.57
C VAL A 119 10.71 -7.03 5.05
N MET A 120 10.74 -7.23 6.36
CA MET A 120 10.59 -8.54 6.99
C MET A 120 9.40 -8.52 7.94
N LEU A 121 8.57 -9.55 7.86
CA LEU A 121 7.47 -9.78 8.77
C LEU A 121 8.00 -10.46 10.05
N THR A 122 8.51 -9.65 10.98
CA THR A 122 8.87 -10.12 12.32
C THR A 122 7.61 -10.36 13.17
N ALA A 123 7.74 -11.03 14.31
CA ALA A 123 6.61 -11.21 15.23
C ALA A 123 6.02 -9.87 15.73
N GLU A 124 6.87 -8.85 15.91
CA GLU A 124 6.45 -7.50 16.28
C GLU A 124 5.67 -6.83 15.14
N GLU A 125 6.17 -6.90 13.92
CA GLU A 125 5.48 -6.33 12.76
C GLU A 125 4.18 -7.05 12.43
N GLU A 126 4.15 -8.37 12.61
CA GLU A 126 2.93 -9.16 12.48
C GLU A 126 1.86 -8.70 13.47
N ALA A 127 2.22 -8.54 14.75
CA ALA A 127 1.30 -8.04 15.77
C ALA A 127 0.82 -6.63 15.45
N ARG A 128 1.73 -5.73 15.05
CA ARG A 128 1.41 -4.35 14.67
C ARG A 128 0.45 -4.29 13.49
N ILE A 129 0.65 -5.09 12.45
CA ILE A 129 -0.22 -5.10 11.27
C ILE A 129 -1.59 -5.69 11.58
N LYS A 130 -1.68 -6.70 12.46
CA LYS A 130 -2.98 -7.21 12.94
C LYS A 130 -3.75 -6.12 13.68
N THR A 131 -3.10 -5.40 14.60
CA THR A 131 -3.71 -4.24 15.28
C THR A 131 -4.15 -3.17 14.28
N LEU A 132 -3.30 -2.84 13.30
CA LEU A 132 -3.63 -1.86 12.26
C LEU A 132 -4.87 -2.29 11.45
N CYS A 133 -5.03 -3.60 11.18
CA CYS A 133 -6.23 -4.13 10.55
C CYS A 133 -7.48 -3.92 11.42
N ASP A 134 -7.38 -4.19 12.72
CA ASP A 134 -8.50 -3.97 13.67
C ASP A 134 -8.86 -2.48 13.77
N GLU A 135 -7.88 -1.58 13.79
CA GLU A 135 -8.09 -0.13 13.77
C GLU A 135 -8.80 0.33 12.50
N ILE A 136 -8.39 -0.18 11.34
CA ILE A 136 -9.07 0.08 10.06
C ILE A 136 -10.52 -0.40 10.14
N GLN A 137 -10.77 -1.57 10.71
CA GLN A 137 -12.13 -2.10 10.83
C GLN A 137 -13.01 -1.22 11.73
N ALA A 138 -12.48 -0.70 12.83
CA ALA A 138 -13.19 0.23 13.69
C ALA A 138 -13.44 1.59 13.00
N LEU A 139 -12.43 2.09 12.29
CA LEU A 139 -12.50 3.36 11.56
C LEU A 139 -13.64 3.37 10.54
N VAL A 140 -13.72 2.32 9.72
CA VAL A 140 -14.66 2.27 8.58
C VAL A 140 -16.10 1.98 9.01
N GLU A 141 -16.31 1.40 10.20
CA GLU A 141 -17.62 1.25 10.82
C GLU A 141 -18.06 2.52 11.57
N GLY A 142 -17.12 3.41 11.87
CA GLY A 142 -17.35 4.67 12.56
C GLY A 142 -17.79 5.83 11.64
N PRO A 143 -18.11 6.99 12.25
CA PRO A 143 -18.38 8.21 11.49
C PRO A 143 -17.13 8.66 10.74
N ILE A 144 -17.34 9.47 9.70
CA ILE A 144 -16.23 10.04 8.93
C ILE A 144 -15.29 10.84 9.86
N PRO A 145 -13.96 10.60 9.82
CA PRO A 145 -13.02 11.31 10.68
C PRO A 145 -13.09 12.83 10.52
N SER A 146 -13.03 13.55 11.63
CA SER A 146 -12.96 15.01 11.64
C SER A 146 -11.66 15.51 11.02
N LEU A 147 -11.73 16.65 10.34
CA LEU A 147 -10.55 17.35 9.84
C LEU A 147 -10.15 18.43 10.85
N GLU A 148 -8.91 18.40 11.31
CA GLU A 148 -8.40 19.43 12.23
C GLU A 148 -7.92 20.67 11.46
N ARG A 149 -6.86 20.51 10.65
CA ARG A 149 -6.25 21.57 9.83
C ARG A 149 -5.50 20.97 8.66
N THR A 150 -5.30 21.78 7.61
CA THR A 150 -4.51 21.34 6.46
C THR A 150 -3.08 21.01 6.89
N GLN A 151 -2.55 19.89 6.42
CA GLN A 151 -1.15 19.51 6.58
C GLN A 151 -0.41 19.69 5.25
N ASN A 152 0.93 19.74 5.27
CA ASN A 152 1.73 19.86 4.05
C ASN A 152 1.44 18.73 3.04
N LYS A 153 1.18 17.50 3.53
CA LYS A 153 0.80 16.36 2.68
C LYS A 153 -0.58 16.53 2.01
N CYS A 154 -1.48 17.32 2.59
CA CYS A 154 -2.83 17.53 2.04
C CYS A 154 -2.80 18.30 0.72
N LYS A 155 -1.85 19.21 0.52
CA LYS A 155 -1.78 20.09 -0.67
C LYS A 155 -1.71 19.33 -2.00
N ASN A 156 -1.13 18.13 -1.98
CA ASN A 156 -1.00 17.26 -3.16
C ASN A 156 -1.81 15.97 -3.02
N CYS A 157 -2.67 15.86 -1.99
CA CYS A 157 -3.49 14.68 -1.78
C CYS A 157 -4.58 14.63 -2.86
N ALA A 158 -4.78 13.46 -3.44
CA ALA A 158 -5.83 13.27 -4.46
C ALA A 158 -7.24 13.54 -3.91
N TYR A 159 -7.43 13.42 -2.60
CA TYR A 159 -8.70 13.67 -1.91
C TYR A 159 -8.86 15.11 -1.39
N TYR A 160 -8.01 16.05 -1.81
CA TYR A 160 -8.03 17.42 -1.29
C TYR A 160 -9.42 18.09 -1.42
N SER A 161 -10.07 17.95 -2.58
CA SER A 161 -11.41 18.50 -2.82
C SER A 161 -12.46 17.90 -1.88
N TYR A 162 -12.45 16.59 -1.64
CA TYR A 162 -13.35 15.93 -0.68
C TYR A 162 -13.16 16.33 0.78
N CYS A 163 -12.04 16.99 1.10
CA CYS A 163 -11.70 17.39 2.46
C CYS A 163 -11.91 18.90 2.70
N TRP A 164 -11.59 19.75 1.73
CA TRP A 164 -11.41 21.19 1.96
C TRP A 164 -12.13 22.11 0.97
N VAL A 165 -12.84 21.57 -0.02
CA VAL A 165 -13.64 22.33 -1.00
C VAL A 165 -15.11 21.99 -0.79
#